data_AF-A0A3Z6QN92-F1
#
_entry.id   AF-A0A3Z6QN92-F1
#
_cell.length_a   1.000
_cell.length_b   1.000
_cell.length_c   1.000
_cell.angle_alpha   90.00
_cell.angle_beta   90.00
_cell.angle_gamma   90.00
#
_symmetry.space_group_name_H-M   'P 1'
#
loop_
_entity.id
_entity.type
_entity.pdbx_description
1 polymer ?
#
loop_
_entity_poly.entity_id
_entity_poly.type
_entity_poly.pdbx_seq_one_letter_code
_entity_poly.pdbx_strand_id
1 'polypeptide(L)'
;MAPESTEKLQHIYRLQQSKLVSISNLTENLSNVCVNLESFSAEQKRLAGELETCTNKSRLTIRRLERKAGVEEIQDNEDDGLLTPGRKKSLLHTLREIQDTSSWVAEKMYRLSSSHKYSAELLDLSVIMVKHFLWRERIFMAIILGGHDNESLKMVSARTCALGKWYDGRGKQIYAHLPAYLSLGEIHTRYHDVINELIDKGIEKMPFSELSSGLAKLEMLSQRLVGLIGQIQHHVVLLQDTQNSKD
;
A
#
# COMPACT_ATOMS: atom_id res chain seq x y z
N MET A 1 46.26 10.80 -14.18
CA MET A 1 45.92 9.66 -13.31
C MET A 1 45.21 10.21 -12.09
N ALA A 2 44.15 9.55 -11.62
CA ALA A 2 43.47 9.97 -10.39
C ALA A 2 44.40 9.71 -9.18
N PRO A 3 44.27 10.47 -8.08
CA PRO A 3 44.99 10.15 -6.85
C PRO A 3 44.66 8.73 -6.38
N GLU A 4 45.62 8.02 -5.79
CA GLU A 4 45.43 6.65 -5.25
C GLU A 4 44.23 6.57 -4.27
N SER A 5 43.98 7.64 -3.52
CA SER A 5 42.82 7.76 -2.63
C SER A 5 41.48 7.72 -3.38
N THR A 6 41.39 8.39 -4.53
CA THR A 6 40.22 8.36 -5.42
C THR A 6 40.01 6.96 -6.00
N GLU A 7 41.08 6.28 -6.41
CA GLU A 7 40.99 4.92 -6.95
C GLU A 7 40.49 3.92 -5.90
N LYS A 8 40.97 4.02 -4.65
CA LYS A 8 40.47 3.21 -3.51
C LYS A 8 38.99 3.43 -3.26
N LEU A 9 38.54 4.69 -3.23
CA LEU A 9 37.12 5.02 -3.07
C LEU A 9 36.30 4.42 -4.21
N GLN A 10 36.67 4.67 -5.46
CA GLN A 10 35.97 4.12 -6.62
C GLN A 10 35.89 2.59 -6.57
N HIS A 11 36.93 1.89 -6.13
CA HIS A 11 36.90 0.44 -5.97
C HIS A 11 35.88 -0.02 -4.91
N ILE A 12 35.88 0.59 -3.73
CA ILE A 12 34.91 0.29 -2.65
C ILE A 12 33.48 0.51 -3.15
N TYR A 13 33.25 1.63 -3.83
CA TYR A 13 31.93 1.99 -4.35
C TYR A 13 31.44 1.05 -5.46
N ARG A 14 32.33 0.57 -6.35
CA ARG A 14 31.98 -0.48 -7.33
C ARG A 14 31.56 -1.79 -6.66
N LEU A 15 32.23 -2.20 -5.58
CA LEU A 15 31.83 -3.40 -4.83
C LEU A 15 30.42 -3.26 -4.22
N GLN A 16 30.09 -2.05 -3.74
CA GLN A 16 28.77 -1.74 -3.19
C GLN A 16 27.64 -1.77 -4.24
N GLN A 17 27.92 -1.66 -5.55
CA GLN A 17 26.88 -1.73 -6.58
C GLN A 17 26.15 -3.08 -6.60
N SER A 18 26.83 -4.19 -6.32
CA SER A 18 26.20 -5.51 -6.21
C SER A 18 25.07 -5.54 -5.16
N LYS A 19 25.25 -4.77 -4.08
CA LYS A 19 24.24 -4.58 -3.02
C LYS A 19 23.07 -3.74 -3.50
N LEU A 20 23.31 -2.67 -4.27
CA LEU A 20 22.25 -1.84 -4.84
C LEU A 20 21.33 -2.65 -5.77
N VAL A 21 21.91 -3.53 -6.59
CA VAL A 21 21.14 -4.45 -7.46
C VAL A 21 20.28 -5.40 -6.62
N SER A 22 20.87 -5.98 -5.57
CA SER A 22 20.13 -6.89 -4.67
C SER A 22 18.96 -6.19 -3.97
N ILE A 23 19.17 -4.96 -3.49
CA ILE A 23 18.09 -4.16 -2.88
C ILE A 23 17.04 -3.77 -3.93
N SER A 24 17.44 -3.45 -5.16
CA SER A 24 16.49 -3.18 -6.25
C SER A 24 15.59 -4.39 -6.52
N ASN A 25 16.17 -5.60 -6.62
CA ASN A 25 15.40 -6.83 -6.76
C ASN A 25 14.47 -7.08 -5.56
N LEU A 26 14.93 -6.79 -4.34
CA LEU A 26 14.10 -6.85 -3.15
C LEU A 26 12.91 -5.88 -3.25
N THR A 27 13.11 -4.63 -3.69
CA THR A 27 12.01 -3.68 -3.85
C THR A 27 11.00 -4.10 -4.91
N GLU A 28 11.43 -4.83 -5.94
CA GLU A 28 10.52 -5.39 -6.95
C GLU A 28 9.69 -6.55 -6.38
N ASN A 29 10.34 -7.46 -5.64
CA ASN A 29 9.64 -8.53 -4.93
C ASN A 29 8.62 -7.98 -3.93
N LEU A 30 8.98 -6.95 -3.16
CA LEU A 30 8.05 -6.30 -2.25
C LEU A 30 6.89 -5.59 -2.99
N SER A 31 7.15 -5.02 -4.18
CA SER A 31 6.08 -4.47 -5.03
C SER A 31 5.10 -5.56 -5.46
N ASN A 32 5.58 -6.75 -5.82
CA ASN A 32 4.72 -7.91 -6.12
C ASN A 32 3.91 -8.37 -4.90
N VAL A 33 4.49 -8.34 -3.70
CA VAL A 33 3.77 -8.62 -2.45
C VAL A 33 2.65 -7.59 -2.22
N CYS A 34 2.88 -6.30 -2.49
CA CYS A 34 1.81 -5.28 -2.42
C CYS A 34 0.63 -5.64 -3.32
N VAL A 35 0.90 -5.99 -4.58
CA VAL A 35 -0.14 -6.37 -5.55
C VAL A 35 -0.92 -7.61 -5.08
N ASN A 36 -0.23 -8.60 -4.51
CA ASN A 36 -0.89 -9.79 -3.96
C ASN A 36 -1.78 -9.45 -2.76
N LEU A 37 -1.33 -8.59 -1.85
CA LEU A 37 -2.13 -8.12 -0.71
C LEU A 37 -3.39 -7.37 -1.17
N GLU A 38 -3.28 -6.54 -2.20
CA GLU A 38 -4.41 -5.84 -2.80
C GLU A 38 -5.40 -6.82 -3.44
N SER A 39 -4.89 -7.80 -4.18
CA SER A 39 -5.73 -8.85 -4.76
C SER A 39 -6.46 -9.67 -3.68
N PHE A 40 -5.76 -10.06 -2.61
CA PHE A 40 -6.37 -10.78 -1.49
C PHE A 40 -7.41 -9.92 -0.76
N SER A 41 -7.13 -8.63 -0.56
CA SER A 41 -8.09 -7.70 0.02
C SER A 41 -9.37 -7.62 -0.81
N ALA A 42 -9.26 -7.48 -2.14
CA ALA A 42 -10.39 -7.43 -3.05
C ALA A 42 -11.21 -8.73 -3.03
N GLU A 43 -10.54 -9.89 -3.06
CA GLU A 43 -11.18 -11.20 -3.02
C GLU A 43 -11.94 -11.42 -1.71
N GLN A 44 -11.33 -11.11 -0.57
CA GLN A 44 -11.96 -11.23 0.75
C GLN A 44 -13.19 -10.32 0.87
N LYS A 45 -13.12 -9.10 0.31
CA LYS A 45 -14.27 -8.20 0.26
C LYS A 45 -15.42 -8.77 -0.58
N ARG A 46 -15.11 -9.43 -1.70
CA ARG A 46 -16.09 -10.11 -2.55
C ARG A 46 -16.76 -11.26 -1.80
N LEU A 47 -15.97 -12.15 -1.19
CA LEU A 47 -16.46 -13.28 -0.41
C LEU A 47 -17.35 -12.83 0.75
N ALA A 48 -16.98 -11.74 1.43
CA ALA A 48 -17.79 -11.16 2.49
C ALA A 48 -19.18 -10.72 1.98
N GLY A 49 -19.25 -10.05 0.82
CA GLY A 49 -20.52 -9.65 0.20
C GLY A 49 -21.38 -10.84 -0.26
N GLU A 50 -20.77 -11.92 -0.73
CA GLU A 50 -21.48 -13.17 -1.05
C GLU A 50 -22.08 -13.82 0.21
N LEU A 51 -21.35 -13.82 1.32
CA LEU A 51 -21.84 -14.31 2.60
C LEU A 51 -22.98 -13.44 3.15
N GLU A 52 -22.91 -12.12 3.06
CA GLU A 52 -24.02 -11.22 3.41
C GLU A 52 -25.27 -11.50 2.56
N THR A 53 -25.07 -11.81 1.27
CA THR A 53 -26.17 -12.23 0.38
C THR A 53 -26.78 -13.55 0.86
N CYS A 54 -25.96 -14.51 1.31
CA CYS A 54 -26.43 -15.75 1.92
C CYS A 54 -27.22 -15.49 3.21
N THR A 55 -26.68 -14.68 4.12
CA THR A 55 -27.35 -14.25 5.37
C THR A 55 -28.71 -13.63 5.09
N ASN A 56 -28.80 -12.74 4.09
CA ASN A 56 -30.05 -12.11 3.70
C ASN A 56 -31.07 -13.11 3.14
N LYS A 57 -30.65 -14.07 2.31
CA LYS A 57 -31.51 -15.14 1.80
C LYS A 57 -32.02 -16.05 2.91
N SER A 58 -31.16 -16.45 3.85
CA SER A 58 -31.54 -17.23 5.03
C SER A 58 -32.57 -16.50 5.87
N ARG A 59 -32.34 -15.21 6.15
CA ARG A 59 -33.28 -14.35 6.89
C ARG A 59 -34.66 -14.25 6.21
N LEU A 60 -34.70 -14.08 4.89
CA LEU A 60 -35.97 -14.04 4.14
C LEU A 60 -36.70 -15.38 4.18
N THR A 61 -35.95 -16.49 4.12
CA THR A 61 -36.50 -17.85 4.18
C THR A 61 -37.08 -18.15 5.57
N ILE A 62 -36.36 -17.80 6.64
CA ILE A 62 -36.84 -17.89 8.03
C ILE A 62 -38.16 -17.13 8.19
N ARG A 63 -38.21 -15.85 7.77
CA ARG A 63 -39.43 -15.03 7.85
C ARG A 63 -40.61 -15.64 7.09
N ARG A 64 -40.35 -16.29 5.94
CA ARG A 64 -41.40 -16.95 5.15
C ARG A 64 -41.92 -18.20 5.86
N LEU A 65 -41.04 -19.01 6.44
CA LEU A 65 -41.41 -20.21 7.19
C LEU A 65 -42.17 -19.89 8.49
N GLU A 66 -41.76 -18.84 9.20
CA GLU A 66 -42.45 -18.34 10.39
C GLU A 66 -43.84 -17.79 10.06
N ARG A 67 -43.98 -17.04 8.97
CA ARG A 67 -45.30 -16.53 8.52
C ARG A 67 -46.26 -17.66 8.14
N LYS A 68 -45.78 -18.70 7.44
CA LYS A 68 -46.61 -19.87 7.12
C LYS A 68 -47.05 -20.63 8.37
N ALA A 69 -46.22 -20.69 9.42
CA ALA A 69 -46.60 -21.30 10.69
C ALA A 69 -47.80 -20.61 11.36
N GLY A 70 -47.81 -19.28 11.40
CA GLY A 70 -48.94 -18.53 11.96
C GLY A 70 -50.24 -18.60 11.15
N VAL A 71 -50.18 -19.04 9.88
CA VAL A 71 -51.37 -19.21 9.02
C VAL A 71 -51.91 -20.65 9.11
N GLU A 72 -51.02 -21.66 9.17
CA GLU A 72 -51.38 -23.07 9.34
C GLU A 72 -52.01 -23.36 10.71
N GLU A 73 -51.64 -22.66 11.78
CA GLU A 73 -52.28 -22.79 13.11
C GLU A 73 -53.75 -22.29 13.14
N ILE A 74 -54.21 -21.55 12.12
CA ILE A 74 -55.57 -20.98 12.04
C ILE A 74 -56.50 -21.89 11.20
N GLN A 75 -55.97 -22.78 10.37
CA GLN A 75 -56.74 -23.69 9.51
C GLN A 75 -56.48 -25.14 9.90
N ASP A 76 -57.30 -25.63 10.83
CA ASP A 76 -57.38 -27.05 11.19
C ASP A 76 -58.10 -27.78 10.05
N ASN A 77 -57.38 -28.19 9.00
CA ASN A 77 -57.87 -29.16 8.03
C ASN A 77 -56.73 -29.82 7.23
N GLU A 78 -56.76 -31.15 7.30
CA GLU A 78 -56.28 -32.18 6.38
C GLU A 78 -55.20 -31.81 5.34
N ASP A 79 -54.00 -32.33 5.61
CA ASP A 79 -53.16 -33.05 4.63
C ASP A 79 -52.82 -32.33 3.31
N ASP A 80 -52.17 -31.16 3.39
CA ASP A 80 -51.33 -30.63 2.28
C ASP A 80 -50.08 -29.89 2.79
N GLY A 81 -49.54 -30.33 3.94
CA GLY A 81 -48.37 -29.70 4.58
C GLY A 81 -47.09 -30.50 4.36
N LEU A 82 -46.27 -30.13 3.38
CA LEU A 82 -45.02 -30.83 2.98
C LEU A 82 -43.98 -31.12 4.10
N LEU A 83 -44.16 -30.64 5.35
CA LEU A 83 -43.22 -30.80 6.46
C LEU A 83 -43.93 -31.00 7.80
N THR A 84 -43.53 -32.03 8.57
CA THR A 84 -44.00 -32.21 9.96
C THR A 84 -43.50 -31.09 10.87
N PRO A 85 -44.19 -30.76 11.99
CA PRO A 85 -43.79 -29.69 12.91
C PRO A 85 -42.34 -29.82 13.43
N GLY A 86 -41.90 -31.06 13.72
CA GLY A 86 -40.52 -31.35 14.12
C GLY A 86 -39.48 -31.07 13.03
N ARG A 87 -39.78 -31.44 11.77
CA ARG A 87 -38.91 -31.14 10.61
C ARG A 87 -38.85 -29.64 10.32
N LYS A 88 -39.96 -28.92 10.48
CA LYS A 88 -40.03 -27.46 10.34
C LYS A 88 -39.19 -26.74 11.39
N LYS A 89 -39.26 -27.15 12.66
CA LYS A 89 -38.42 -26.61 13.75
C LYS A 89 -36.93 -26.87 13.51
N SER A 90 -36.57 -28.08 13.10
CA SER A 90 -35.19 -28.43 12.74
C SER A 90 -34.67 -27.59 11.58
N LEU A 91 -35.45 -27.42 10.51
CA LEU A 91 -35.08 -26.57 9.37
C LEU A 91 -34.87 -25.11 9.78
N LEU A 92 -35.76 -24.55 10.62
CA LEU A 92 -35.62 -23.20 11.15
C LEU A 92 -34.34 -23.03 11.98
N HIS A 93 -33.99 -24.03 12.79
CA HIS A 93 -32.74 -24.04 13.55
C HIS A 93 -31.52 -23.99 12.62
N THR A 94 -31.44 -24.90 11.66
CA THR A 94 -30.32 -24.95 10.70
C THR A 94 -30.21 -23.65 9.89
N LEU A 95 -31.33 -23.05 9.47
CA LEU A 95 -31.30 -21.78 8.77
C LEU A 95 -30.78 -20.63 9.64
N ARG A 96 -31.10 -20.63 10.95
CA ARG A 96 -30.57 -19.64 11.91
C ARG A 96 -29.08 -19.84 12.12
N GLU A 97 -28.61 -21.08 12.28
CA GLU A 97 -27.17 -21.40 12.37
C GLU A 97 -26.40 -20.94 11.11
N ILE A 98 -26.95 -21.19 9.91
CA ILE A 98 -26.38 -20.70 8.66
C ILE A 98 -26.37 -19.17 8.63
N GLN A 99 -27.46 -18.52 9.06
CA GLN A 99 -27.54 -17.06 9.11
C GLN A 99 -26.45 -16.48 10.03
N ASP A 100 -26.32 -17.01 11.24
CA ASP A 100 -25.37 -16.51 12.23
C ASP A 100 -23.93 -16.77 11.80
N THR A 101 -23.65 -17.98 11.31
CA THR A 101 -22.30 -18.36 10.83
C THR A 101 -21.91 -17.55 9.59
N SER A 102 -22.80 -17.38 8.61
CA SER A 102 -22.51 -16.58 7.41
C SER A 102 -22.25 -15.12 7.76
N SER A 103 -23.05 -14.54 8.66
CA SER A 103 -22.85 -13.16 9.13
C SER A 103 -21.51 -12.99 9.83
N TRP A 104 -21.15 -13.93 10.72
CA TRP A 104 -19.88 -13.90 11.44
C TRP A 104 -18.68 -14.05 10.51
N VAL A 105 -18.71 -15.00 9.56
CA VAL A 105 -17.61 -15.16 8.59
C VAL A 105 -17.50 -13.92 7.69
N ALA A 106 -18.62 -13.33 7.26
CA ALA A 106 -18.61 -12.11 6.45
C ALA A 106 -17.90 -10.96 7.16
N GLU A 107 -18.22 -10.73 8.44
CA GLU A 107 -17.59 -9.70 9.27
C GLU A 107 -16.07 -9.91 9.37
N LYS A 108 -15.62 -11.15 9.66
CA LYS A 108 -14.19 -11.49 9.73
C LYS A 108 -13.50 -11.32 8.39
N MET A 109 -14.15 -11.65 7.28
CA MET A 109 -13.61 -11.43 5.93
C MET A 109 -13.46 -9.95 5.60
N TYR A 110 -14.43 -9.10 5.95
CA TYR A 110 -14.28 -7.64 5.79
C TYR A 110 -13.13 -7.07 6.61
N ARG A 111 -12.94 -7.57 7.83
CA ARG A 111 -11.83 -7.15 8.69
C ARG A 111 -10.48 -7.56 8.11
N LEU A 112 -10.36 -8.80 7.63
CA LEU A 112 -9.13 -9.29 7.00
C LEU A 112 -8.82 -8.53 5.70
N SER A 113 -9.86 -8.28 4.89
CA SER A 113 -9.76 -7.45 3.68
C SER A 113 -9.20 -6.07 4.00
N SER A 114 -9.72 -5.41 5.04
CA SER A 114 -9.27 -4.08 5.46
C SER A 114 -7.83 -4.12 5.98
N SER A 115 -7.46 -5.12 6.77
CA SER A 115 -6.10 -5.31 7.28
C SER A 115 -5.07 -5.49 6.15
N HIS A 116 -5.39 -6.32 5.15
CA HIS A 116 -4.53 -6.52 3.99
C HIS A 116 -4.41 -5.26 3.13
N LYS A 117 -5.49 -4.48 3.00
CA LYS A 117 -5.47 -3.19 2.31
C LYS A 117 -4.47 -2.23 2.96
N TYR A 118 -4.58 -2.00 4.27
CA TYR A 118 -3.66 -1.11 4.98
C TYR A 118 -2.22 -1.63 4.98
N SER A 119 -2.05 -2.95 5.08
CA SER A 119 -0.71 -3.58 4.97
C SER A 119 -0.08 -3.32 3.60
N ALA A 120 -0.86 -3.40 2.52
CA ALA A 120 -0.38 -3.08 1.18
C ALA A 120 0.00 -1.59 1.06
N GLU A 121 -0.81 -0.69 1.61
CA GLU A 121 -0.52 0.75 1.60
C GLU A 121 0.77 1.10 2.36
N LEU A 122 0.98 0.52 3.55
CA LEU A 122 2.21 0.70 4.33
C LEU A 122 3.45 0.15 3.61
N LEU A 123 3.32 -1.02 2.98
CA LEU A 123 4.40 -1.65 2.24
C LEU A 123 4.77 -0.83 0.99
N ASP A 124 3.78 -0.34 0.24
CA ASP A 124 4.00 0.48 -0.96
C ASP A 124 4.77 1.78 -0.61
N LEU A 125 4.34 2.48 0.45
CA LEU A 125 5.05 3.66 0.97
C LEU A 125 6.50 3.33 1.39
N SER A 126 6.71 2.18 2.03
CA SER A 126 8.05 1.72 2.45
C SER A 126 8.94 1.42 1.24
N VAL A 127 8.40 0.77 0.21
CA VAL A 127 9.11 0.49 -1.04
C VAL A 127 9.50 1.79 -1.74
N ILE A 128 8.59 2.77 -1.79
CA ILE A 128 8.86 4.10 -2.37
C ILE A 128 10.04 4.79 -1.65
N MET A 129 10.09 4.74 -0.32
CA MET A 129 11.21 5.28 0.45
C MET A 129 12.54 4.59 0.10
N VAL A 130 12.56 3.25 0.06
CA VAL A 130 13.78 2.50 -0.28
C VAL A 130 14.24 2.81 -1.70
N LYS A 131 13.31 2.94 -2.66
CA LYS A 131 13.63 3.35 -4.03
C LYS A 131 14.28 4.74 -4.09
N HIS A 132 13.87 5.68 -3.22
CA HIS A 132 14.51 7.00 -3.11
C HIS A 132 15.90 6.94 -2.46
N PHE A 133 16.11 6.05 -1.47
CA PHE A 133 17.44 5.83 -0.92
C PHE A 133 18.40 5.25 -1.97
N LEU A 134 17.95 4.26 -2.74
CA LEU A 134 18.73 3.73 -3.86
C LEU A 134 19.05 4.80 -4.90
N TRP A 135 18.09 5.67 -5.20
CA TRP A 135 18.29 6.78 -6.11
C TRP A 135 19.39 7.73 -5.62
N ARG A 136 19.37 8.08 -4.33
CA ARG A 136 20.42 8.90 -3.70
C ARG A 136 21.79 8.23 -3.80
N GLU A 137 21.88 6.93 -3.52
CA GLU A 137 23.14 6.19 -3.66
C GLU A 137 23.66 6.22 -5.10
N ARG A 138 22.78 6.12 -6.11
CA ARG A 138 23.18 6.24 -7.52
C ARG A 138 23.75 7.63 -7.85
N ILE A 139 23.21 8.68 -7.25
CA ILE A 139 23.77 10.05 -7.41
C ILE A 139 25.18 10.09 -6.84
N PHE A 140 25.40 9.62 -5.61
CA PHE A 140 26.74 9.56 -5.00
C PHE A 140 27.72 8.76 -5.83
N MET A 141 27.29 7.62 -6.37
CA MET A 141 28.09 6.82 -7.29
C MET A 141 28.49 7.60 -8.55
N ALA A 142 27.55 8.30 -9.17
CA ALA A 142 27.84 9.14 -10.34
C ALA A 142 28.89 10.20 -10.00
N ILE A 143 28.80 10.85 -8.83
CA ILE A 143 29.80 11.84 -8.39
C ILE A 143 31.19 11.22 -8.29
N ILE A 144 31.31 10.09 -7.59
CA ILE A 144 32.60 9.45 -7.27
C ILE A 144 33.26 8.84 -8.51
N LEU A 145 32.45 8.33 -9.45
CA LEU A 145 32.91 7.73 -10.70
C LEU A 145 33.11 8.77 -11.81
N GLY A 146 33.00 10.06 -11.53
CA GLY A 146 33.25 11.13 -12.50
C GLY A 146 32.12 11.28 -13.52
N GLY A 147 30.88 11.38 -13.03
CA GLY A 147 29.66 11.62 -13.82
C GLY A 147 29.16 10.44 -14.63
N HIS A 148 29.71 9.25 -14.42
CA HIS A 148 29.16 8.04 -14.97
C HIS A 148 27.67 7.91 -14.56
N ASP A 149 26.77 7.67 -15.51
CA ASP A 149 25.32 7.52 -15.31
C ASP A 149 24.49 8.84 -15.16
N ASN A 150 25.10 10.02 -15.31
CA ASN A 150 24.41 11.33 -15.20
C ASN A 150 23.16 11.48 -16.09
N GLU A 151 23.20 10.94 -17.31
CA GLU A 151 22.09 11.05 -18.25
C GLU A 151 20.91 10.16 -17.84
N SER A 152 21.17 8.94 -17.35
CA SER A 152 20.12 8.07 -16.83
C SER A 152 19.52 8.62 -15.54
N LEU A 153 20.34 9.31 -14.73
CA LEU A 153 19.86 10.04 -13.56
C LEU A 153 18.87 11.13 -13.95
N LYS A 154 19.15 11.93 -15.00
CA LYS A 154 18.22 12.95 -15.49
C LYS A 154 16.92 12.43 -16.08
N MET A 155 16.92 11.23 -16.67
CA MET A 155 15.70 10.68 -17.28
C MET A 155 14.57 10.41 -16.26
N VAL A 156 14.91 10.22 -14.98
CA VAL A 156 13.91 9.99 -13.94
C VAL A 156 13.44 11.32 -13.38
N SER A 157 12.32 11.80 -13.92
CA SER A 157 11.63 12.99 -13.44
C SER A 157 10.87 12.71 -12.14
N ALA A 158 10.56 13.79 -11.40
CA ALA A 158 9.68 13.74 -10.23
C ALA A 158 8.29 13.13 -10.55
N ARG A 159 7.84 13.11 -11.81
CA ARG A 159 6.55 12.51 -12.18
C ARG A 159 6.65 11.03 -12.55
N THR A 160 7.78 10.62 -13.11
CA THR A 160 7.96 9.27 -13.64
C THR A 160 8.57 8.30 -12.63
N CYS A 161 9.12 8.80 -11.53
CA CYS A 161 9.63 7.97 -10.43
C CYS A 161 8.48 7.26 -9.67
N ALA A 162 8.81 6.29 -8.82
CA ALA A 162 7.82 5.53 -8.05
C ALA A 162 6.94 6.42 -7.15
N LEU A 163 7.54 7.42 -6.48
CA LEU A 163 6.79 8.39 -5.67
C LEU A 163 5.90 9.28 -6.54
N GLY A 164 6.37 9.72 -7.71
CA GLY A 164 5.59 10.55 -8.62
C GLY A 164 4.33 9.84 -9.13
N LYS A 165 4.49 8.59 -9.59
CA LYS A 165 3.39 7.74 -10.02
C LYS A 165 2.39 7.48 -8.89
N TRP A 166 2.90 7.20 -7.69
CA TRP A 166 2.05 7.05 -6.52
C TRP A 166 1.32 8.35 -6.17
N TYR A 167 2.03 9.47 -6.17
CA TYR A 167 1.53 10.79 -5.81
C TYR A 167 0.39 11.22 -6.71
N ASP A 168 0.56 11.17 -8.03
CA ASP A 168 -0.47 11.56 -9.00
C ASP A 168 -1.59 10.52 -9.15
N GLY A 169 -1.33 9.27 -8.74
CA GLY A 169 -2.27 8.16 -8.80
C GLY A 169 -3.00 7.93 -7.47
N ARG A 170 -2.81 6.74 -6.90
CA ARG A 170 -3.48 6.27 -5.69
C ARG A 170 -3.27 7.18 -4.47
N GLY A 171 -2.09 7.78 -4.34
CA GLY A 171 -1.77 8.71 -3.26
C GLY A 171 -2.72 9.91 -3.24
N LYS A 172 -3.03 10.48 -4.42
CA LYS A 172 -4.01 11.56 -4.58
C LYS A 172 -5.41 11.14 -4.18
N GLN A 173 -5.83 9.95 -4.59
CA GLN A 173 -7.19 9.47 -4.35
C GLN A 173 -7.47 9.29 -2.85
N ILE A 174 -6.47 8.87 -2.08
CA ILE A 174 -6.64 8.50 -0.68
C ILE A 174 -6.19 9.64 0.25
N TYR A 175 -5.07 10.30 -0.04
CA TYR A 175 -4.37 11.17 0.91
C TYR A 175 -4.36 12.66 0.54
N ALA A 176 -5.04 13.09 -0.54
CA ALA A 176 -5.04 14.50 -0.95
C ALA A 176 -5.55 15.49 0.11
N HIS A 177 -6.30 14.99 1.10
CA HIS A 177 -6.79 15.79 2.22
C HIS A 177 -5.75 16.02 3.33
N LEU A 178 -4.61 15.30 3.31
CA LEU A 178 -3.58 15.41 4.33
C LEU A 178 -2.60 16.56 3.99
N PRO A 179 -2.30 17.47 4.94
CA PRO A 179 -1.26 18.48 4.76
C PRO A 179 0.11 17.86 4.40
N ALA A 180 0.44 16.72 5.03
CA ALA A 180 1.68 15.99 4.75
C ALA A 180 1.80 15.55 3.28
N TYR A 181 0.69 15.14 2.67
CA TYR A 181 0.65 14.78 1.25
C TYR A 181 0.90 16.01 0.38
N LEU A 182 0.23 17.13 0.64
CA LEU A 182 0.42 18.35 -0.16
C LEU A 182 1.88 18.84 -0.12
N SER A 183 2.48 18.87 1.07
CA SER A 183 3.90 19.23 1.23
C SER A 183 4.85 18.22 0.58
N LEU A 184 4.47 16.94 0.52
CA LEU A 184 5.30 15.90 -0.10
C LEU A 184 5.52 16.17 -1.59
N GLY A 185 4.48 16.60 -2.31
CA GLY A 185 4.59 16.92 -3.74
C GLY A 185 5.58 18.06 -4.03
N GLU A 186 5.54 19.13 -3.23
CA GLU A 186 6.45 20.27 -3.35
C GLU A 186 7.90 19.85 -3.06
N ILE A 187 8.13 19.19 -1.92
CA ILE A 187 9.47 18.76 -1.50
C ILE A 187 10.05 17.74 -2.48
N HIS A 188 9.23 16.83 -3.00
CA HIS A 188 9.64 15.84 -3.98
C HIS A 188 10.08 16.47 -5.31
N THR A 189 9.31 17.43 -5.81
CA THR A 189 9.67 18.18 -7.03
C THR A 189 11.01 18.90 -6.83
N ARG A 190 11.14 19.63 -5.72
CA ARG A 190 12.36 20.35 -5.37
C ARG A 190 13.57 19.45 -5.18
N TYR A 191 13.37 18.23 -4.67
CA TYR A 191 14.42 17.22 -4.53
C TYR A 191 15.00 16.84 -5.91
N HIS A 192 14.15 16.54 -6.89
CA HIS A 192 14.59 16.25 -8.25
C HIS A 192 15.19 17.47 -8.95
N ASP A 193 14.65 18.68 -8.73
CA ASP A 193 15.19 19.91 -9.32
C ASP A 193 16.63 20.17 -8.88
N VAL A 194 16.93 19.99 -7.59
CA VAL A 194 18.31 20.15 -7.07
C VAL A 194 19.28 19.16 -7.71
N ILE A 195 18.84 17.93 -7.97
CA ILE A 195 19.67 16.93 -8.64
C ILE A 195 19.93 17.34 -10.09
N ASN A 196 18.89 17.77 -10.80
CA ASN A 196 19.02 18.24 -12.17
C ASN A 196 19.95 19.45 -12.25
N GLU A 197 19.80 20.44 -11.36
CA GLU A 197 20.69 21.60 -11.24
C GLU A 197 22.15 21.18 -11.02
N LEU A 198 22.41 20.22 -10.13
CA LEU A 198 23.76 19.72 -9.87
C LEU A 198 24.38 19.05 -11.11
N ILE A 199 23.58 18.27 -11.84
CA ILE A 199 24.03 17.60 -13.06
C ILE A 199 24.25 18.62 -14.19
N ASP A 200 23.32 19.56 -14.39
CA ASP A 200 23.41 20.64 -15.39
C ASP A 200 24.66 21.52 -15.20
N LYS A 201 25.02 21.83 -13.96
CA LYS A 201 26.20 22.62 -13.64
C LYS A 201 27.53 21.89 -13.85
N GLY A 202 27.51 20.60 -14.21
CA GLY A 202 28.73 19.84 -14.41
C GLY A 202 29.44 19.52 -13.10
N ILE A 203 28.70 18.92 -12.17
CA ILE A 203 29.12 18.21 -10.95
C ILE A 203 30.60 17.76 -10.92
N GLU A 204 31.12 17.13 -11.97
CA GLU A 204 32.50 16.61 -12.02
C GLU A 204 33.58 17.69 -11.83
N LYS A 205 33.31 18.91 -12.28
CA LYS A 205 34.24 20.05 -12.27
C LYS A 205 33.83 21.11 -11.24
N MET A 206 32.79 20.83 -10.45
CA MET A 206 32.23 21.75 -9.49
C MET A 206 33.20 21.97 -8.31
N PRO A 207 33.42 23.21 -7.84
CA PRO A 207 34.19 23.47 -6.64
C PRO A 207 33.57 22.73 -5.43
N PHE A 208 34.42 22.23 -4.53
CA PHE A 208 33.96 21.46 -3.36
C PHE A 208 32.94 22.22 -2.50
N SER A 209 33.09 23.53 -2.34
CA SER A 209 32.15 24.36 -1.58
C SER A 209 30.75 24.36 -2.18
N GLU A 210 30.64 24.47 -3.50
CA GLU A 210 29.37 24.44 -4.21
C GLU A 210 28.75 23.04 -4.19
N LEU A 211 29.56 22.00 -4.43
CA LEU A 211 29.13 20.61 -4.35
C LEU A 211 28.61 20.27 -2.95
N SER A 212 29.37 20.63 -1.91
CA SER A 212 28.99 20.40 -0.51
C SER A 212 27.68 21.09 -0.16
N SER A 213 27.48 22.35 -0.60
CA SER A 213 26.23 23.08 -0.41
C SER A 213 25.04 22.39 -1.09
N GLY A 214 25.20 21.96 -2.35
CA GLY A 214 24.17 21.24 -3.07
C GLY A 214 23.81 19.89 -2.45
N LEU A 215 24.80 19.12 -2.01
CA LEU A 215 24.59 17.85 -1.32
C LEU A 215 23.92 18.02 0.05
N ALA A 216 24.27 19.07 0.81
CA ALA A 216 23.61 19.39 2.07
C ALA A 216 22.12 19.75 1.85
N LYS A 217 21.82 20.52 0.80
CA LYS A 217 20.44 20.83 0.40
C LYS A 217 19.67 19.57 0.00
N LEU A 218 20.30 18.67 -0.76
CA LEU A 218 19.73 17.40 -1.16
C LEU A 218 19.39 16.52 0.06
N GLU A 219 20.30 16.41 1.03
CA GLU A 219 20.09 15.63 2.24
C GLU A 219 18.96 16.20 3.12
N MET A 220 18.92 17.53 3.29
CA MET A 220 17.82 18.18 4.00
C MET A 220 16.46 17.87 3.35
N LEU A 221 16.38 17.91 2.01
CA LEU A 221 15.15 17.60 1.29
C LEU A 221 14.78 16.11 1.41
N SER A 222 15.78 15.21 1.36
CA SER A 222 15.60 13.76 1.58
C SER A 222 14.98 13.48 2.95
N GLN A 223 15.52 14.09 4.01
CA GLN A 223 14.99 13.92 5.37
C GLN A 223 13.56 14.43 5.51
N ARG A 224 13.23 15.56 4.88
CA ARG A 224 11.85 16.07 4.85
C ARG A 224 10.92 15.13 4.10
N LEU A 225 11.35 14.59 2.95
CA LEU A 225 10.59 13.63 2.16
C LEU A 225 10.27 12.38 2.99
N VAL A 226 11.28 11.80 3.65
CA VAL A 226 11.10 10.65 4.55
C VAL A 226 10.15 10.98 5.70
N GLY A 227 10.31 12.14 6.34
CA GLY A 227 9.43 12.57 7.42
C GLY A 227 7.97 12.70 6.99
N LEU A 228 7.72 13.25 5.81
CA LEU A 228 6.37 13.40 5.25
C LEU A 228 5.75 12.06 4.88
N ILE A 229 6.51 11.13 4.28
CA ILE A 229 6.04 9.76 4.05
C ILE A 229 5.71 9.08 5.39
N GLY A 230 6.58 9.23 6.40
CA GLY A 230 6.34 8.68 7.74
C GLY A 230 5.06 9.22 8.39
N GLN A 231 4.72 10.49 8.20
CA GLN A 231 3.44 11.05 8.68
C GLN A 231 2.23 10.41 7.99
N ILE A 232 2.32 10.16 6.67
CA ILE A 232 1.26 9.47 5.93
C ILE A 232 1.15 8.02 6.41
N GLN A 233 2.27 7.31 6.60
CA GLN A 233 2.27 5.95 7.15
C GLN A 233 1.63 5.90 8.54
N HIS A 234 1.95 6.87 9.41
CA HIS A 234 1.33 6.95 10.73
C HIS A 234 -0.20 7.13 10.63
N HIS A 235 -0.67 7.97 9.71
CA HIS A 235 -2.10 8.10 9.44
C HIS A 235 -2.74 6.77 9.00
N VAL A 236 -2.07 5.98 8.15
CA VAL A 236 -2.55 4.65 7.73
C VAL A 236 -2.68 3.70 8.92
N VAL A 237 -1.70 3.69 9.82
CA VAL A 237 -1.76 2.89 11.05
C VAL A 237 -2.95 3.29 11.92
N LEU A 238 -3.20 4.60 12.11
CA LEU A 238 -4.36 5.07 12.87
C LEU A 238 -5.70 4.65 12.26
N LEU A 239 -5.81 4.63 10.92
CA LEU A 239 -7.00 4.12 10.23
C LEU A 239 -7.19 2.62 10.48
N GLN A 240 -6.11 1.84 10.46
CA GLN A 240 -6.14 0.41 10.76
C GLN A 240 -6.57 0.15 12.21
N ASP A 241 -6.02 0.88 13.18
CA ASP A 241 -6.34 0.72 14.61
C ASP A 241 -7.79 1.11 14.92
N THR A 242 -8.28 2.21 14.33
CA THR A 242 -9.68 2.64 14.49
C THR A 242 -10.66 1.57 13.99
N GLN A 243 -10.25 0.81 12.97
CA GLN A 243 -11.08 -0.25 12.40
C GLN A 243 -11.03 -1.55 13.22
N ASN A 244 -9.94 -1.78 13.95
CA ASN A 244 -9.81 -2.90 14.89
C ASN A 244 -10.47 -2.62 16.25
N SER A 245 -10.56 -1.35 16.67
CA SER A 245 -11.15 -0.92 17.96
C SER A 245 -12.69 -0.84 17.97
N LYS A 246 -13.37 -1.17 16.87
CA LYS A 246 -14.85 -1.25 16.81
C LYS A 246 -15.41 -2.60 17.31
N ASP A 247 -14.54 -3.47 17.81
CA ASP A 247 -14.86 -4.68 18.57
C ASP A 247 -15.06 -4.35 20.07
#